data_AF-A0A447RB50-F1
#
_entry.id   AF-A0A447RB50-F1
#
_cell.length_a   1.000
_cell.length_b   1.000
_cell.length_c   1.000
_cell.angle_alpha   90.00
_cell.angle_beta   90.00
_cell.angle_gamma   90.00
#
_symmetry.space_group_name_H-M   'P 1'
#
loop_
_entity.id
_entity.type
_entity.pdbx_description
1 polymer ?
#
loop_
_entity_poly.entity_id
_entity_poly.type
_entity_poly.pdbx_seq_one_letter_code
_entity_poly.pdbx_strand_id
1 'polypeptide(L)'
;MMSLSRSHLELIATILQNVLNLGLLTLGLILVVFLGKETVHLADALFVPEQASKYELVEGLVIYFLYFEFIALIVKYFKSGFHFPLRYFVYIGITAIVRLIIVDHKTPMDVLLYSAAILLLVITLWLCNSNRLRRE
;
A
#
# COMPACT_ATOMS: atom_id res chain seq x y z
N MET A 1 -26.70 32.29 13.46
CA MET A 1 -25.22 32.33 13.35
C MET A 1 -24.54 30.96 13.20
N MET A 2 -25.27 29.81 13.24
CA MET A 2 -24.67 28.47 13.14
C MET A 2 -24.52 27.91 11.70
N SER A 3 -25.06 28.60 10.68
CA SER A 3 -25.02 28.17 9.27
C SER A 3 -23.76 28.61 8.51
N LEU A 4 -23.16 29.75 8.87
CA LEU A 4 -21.95 30.27 8.21
C LEU A 4 -20.71 29.40 8.46
N SER A 5 -20.53 28.88 9.68
CA SER A 5 -19.37 28.04 10.02
C SER A 5 -19.33 26.68 9.29
N ARG A 6 -20.50 26.08 9.01
CA ARG A 6 -20.58 24.81 8.25
C ARG A 6 -20.10 24.97 6.81
N SER A 7 -20.42 26.08 6.16
CA SER A 7 -20.01 26.35 4.78
C SER A 7 -18.49 26.46 4.59
N HIS A 8 -17.80 27.08 5.56
CA HIS A 8 -16.34 27.17 5.51
C HIS A 8 -15.66 25.81 5.74
N LEU A 9 -16.24 24.96 6.60
CA LEU A 9 -15.72 23.61 6.85
C LEU A 9 -15.87 22.70 5.62
N GLU A 10 -17.03 22.74 4.95
CA GLU A 10 -17.27 21.99 3.71
C GLU A 10 -16.35 22.45 2.57
N LEU A 11 -16.09 23.75 2.47
CA LEU A 11 -15.16 24.30 1.49
C LEU A 11 -13.72 23.84 1.74
N ILE A 12 -13.26 23.86 3.00
CA ILE A 12 -11.93 23.35 3.38
C ILE A 12 -11.82 21.86 3.06
N ALA A 13 -12.82 21.06 3.43
CA ALA A 13 -12.84 19.63 3.14
C ALA A 13 -12.79 19.36 1.63
N THR A 14 -13.53 20.13 0.84
CA THR A 14 -13.55 20.00 -0.63
C THR A 14 -12.20 20.36 -1.25
N ILE A 15 -11.55 21.43 -0.79
CA ILE A 15 -10.21 21.82 -1.25
C ILE A 15 -9.20 20.73 -0.92
N LEU A 16 -9.19 20.25 0.34
CA LEU A 16 -8.29 19.17 0.76
C LEU A 16 -8.51 17.89 -0.06
N GLN A 17 -9.78 17.55 -0.32
CA GLN A 17 -10.16 16.39 -1.14
C GLN A 17 -9.62 16.51 -2.56
N ASN A 18 -9.72 17.70 -3.17
CA ASN A 18 -9.19 17.94 -4.51
C ASN A 18 -7.66 17.85 -4.56
N VAL A 19 -6.98 18.43 -3.57
CA VAL A 19 -5.52 18.34 -3.43
C VAL A 19 -5.08 16.88 -3.28
N LEU A 20 -5.77 16.11 -2.43
CA LEU A 20 -5.50 14.69 -2.22
C LEU A 20 -5.69 13.88 -3.51
N ASN A 21 -6.79 14.11 -4.24
CA ASN A 21 -7.07 13.42 -5.50
C ASN A 21 -6.01 13.71 -6.56
N LEU A 22 -5.58 14.97 -6.68
CA LEU A 22 -4.51 15.36 -7.62
C LEU A 22 -3.17 14.72 -7.23
N GLY A 23 -2.86 14.71 -5.93
CA GLY A 23 -1.66 14.04 -5.39
C GLY A 23 -1.65 12.54 -5.70
N LEU A 24 -2.76 11.84 -5.45
CA LEU A 24 -2.88 10.40 -5.72
C LEU A 24 -2.81 10.06 -7.21
N LEU A 25 -3.39 10.90 -8.08
CA LEU A 25 -3.32 10.70 -9.52
C LEU A 25 -1.87 10.86 -10.01
N THR A 26 -1.17 11.89 -9.54
CA THR A 26 0.24 12.13 -9.87
C THR A 26 1.12 10.99 -9.37
N LEU A 27 0.92 10.55 -8.12
CA LEU A 27 1.63 9.43 -7.54
C LEU A 27 1.39 8.13 -8.32
N GLY A 28 0.13 7.85 -8.68
CA GLY A 28 -0.22 6.68 -9.48
C GLY A 28 0.51 6.64 -10.82
N LEU A 29 0.63 7.79 -11.50
CA LEU A 29 1.37 7.90 -12.76
C LEU A 29 2.87 7.63 -12.57
N ILE A 30 3.48 8.20 -11.53
CA ILE A 30 4.89 7.96 -11.19
C ILE A 30 5.13 6.46 -10.91
N LEU A 31 4.25 5.83 -10.13
CA LEU A 31 4.37 4.41 -9.79
C LEU A 31 4.24 3.52 -11.03
N VAL A 32 3.35 3.84 -11.97
CA VAL A 32 3.23 3.08 -13.23
C VAL A 32 4.51 3.17 -14.07
N VAL A 33 5.14 4.36 -14.12
CA VAL A 33 6.43 4.52 -14.81
C VAL A 33 7.53 3.71 -14.13
N PHE A 34 7.63 3.77 -12.80
CA PHE A 34 8.60 2.98 -12.04
C PHE A 34 8.38 1.48 -12.17
N LEU A 35 7.12 1.03 -12.15
CA LEU A 35 6.75 -0.37 -12.40
C LEU A 35 7.27 -0.84 -13.76
N GLY A 36 7.08 -0.04 -14.82
CA GLY A 36 7.57 -0.37 -16.15
C GLY A 36 9.11 -0.42 -16.25
N LYS A 37 9.80 0.51 -15.57
CA LYS A 37 11.28 0.48 -15.48
C LYS A 37 11.78 -0.78 -14.77
N GLU A 38 11.13 -1.14 -13.67
CA GLU A 38 11.45 -2.34 -12.90
C GLU A 38 11.17 -3.62 -13.71
N THR A 39 10.10 -3.64 -14.53
CA THR A 39 9.84 -4.76 -15.47
C THR A 39 11.01 -4.98 -16.42
N VAL A 40 11.55 -3.91 -17.00
CA VAL A 40 12.69 -4.01 -17.94
C VAL A 40 13.94 -4.49 -17.18
N HIS A 41 14.21 -3.94 -16.00
CA HIS A 41 15.34 -4.36 -15.18
C HIS A 41 15.30 -5.85 -14.82
N LEU A 42 14.14 -6.34 -14.38
CA LEU A 42 13.93 -7.75 -14.09
C LEU A 42 14.04 -8.63 -15.34
N ALA A 43 13.56 -8.16 -16.49
CA ALA A 43 13.71 -8.89 -17.75
C ALA A 43 15.19 -9.03 -18.13
N ASP A 44 15.96 -7.96 -18.08
CA ASP A 44 17.40 -7.97 -18.38
C ASP A 44 18.15 -8.93 -17.44
N ALA A 45 17.84 -8.92 -16.14
CA ALA A 45 18.42 -9.81 -15.15
C ALA A 45 18.08 -11.31 -15.38
N LEU A 46 16.94 -11.62 -16.03
CA LEU A 46 16.56 -12.99 -16.41
C LEU A 46 17.27 -13.48 -17.68
N PHE A 47 17.51 -12.59 -18.65
CA PHE A 47 18.09 -12.96 -19.94
C PHE A 47 19.63 -12.84 -19.99
N VAL A 48 20.25 -12.14 -19.03
CA VAL A 48 21.71 -12.04 -18.88
C VAL A 48 22.16 -12.67 -17.54
N PRO A 49 22.16 -14.00 -17.42
CA PRO A 49 22.35 -14.71 -16.15
C PRO A 49 23.79 -14.66 -15.58
N GLU A 50 24.77 -14.09 -16.30
CA GLU A 50 26.19 -14.14 -15.91
C GLU A 50 26.58 -13.17 -14.78
N GLN A 51 25.73 -12.18 -14.44
CA GLN A 51 26.03 -11.16 -13.42
C GLN A 51 24.96 -10.94 -12.36
N ALA A 52 23.73 -11.43 -12.56
CA ALA A 52 22.63 -11.22 -11.61
C ALA A 52 22.67 -12.24 -10.46
N SER A 53 22.92 -11.75 -9.25
CA SER A 53 22.79 -12.58 -8.04
C SER A 53 21.31 -12.92 -7.82
N LYS A 54 21.00 -14.15 -7.37
CA LYS A 54 19.62 -14.53 -6.99
C LYS A 54 18.99 -13.54 -5.99
N TYR A 55 19.81 -12.90 -5.17
CA TYR A 55 19.37 -11.88 -4.21
C TYR A 55 18.83 -10.62 -4.90
N GLU A 56 19.47 -10.15 -5.98
CA GLU A 56 19.07 -8.95 -6.73
C GLU A 56 17.73 -9.15 -7.44
N LEU A 57 17.50 -10.35 -7.99
CA LEU A 57 16.22 -10.73 -8.59
C LEU A 57 15.06 -10.76 -7.56
N VAL A 58 15.31 -11.31 -6.36
CA VAL A 58 14.31 -11.36 -5.29
C VAL A 58 13.99 -9.95 -4.79
N GLU A 59 15.02 -9.12 -4.62
CA GLU A 59 14.87 -7.72 -4.21
C GLU A 59 14.04 -6.92 -5.23
N GLY A 60 14.39 -6.99 -6.52
CA GLY A 60 13.62 -6.32 -7.59
C GLY A 60 12.18 -6.82 -7.69
N LEU A 61 11.94 -8.13 -7.49
CA LEU A 61 10.58 -8.68 -7.46
C LEU A 61 9.74 -8.12 -6.30
N VAL A 62 10.34 -7.92 -5.13
CA VAL A 62 9.64 -7.33 -3.98
C VAL A 62 9.32 -5.86 -4.21
N ILE A 63 10.24 -5.10 -4.81
CA ILE A 63 10.01 -3.71 -5.22
C ILE A 63 8.89 -3.64 -6.27
N TYR A 64 8.91 -4.52 -7.25
CA TYR A 64 7.86 -4.61 -8.28
C TYR A 64 6.48 -4.85 -7.65
N PHE A 65 6.39 -5.80 -6.71
CA PHE A 65 5.13 -6.13 -6.05
C PHE A 65 4.65 -5.00 -5.11
N LEU A 66 5.58 -4.21 -4.55
CA LEU A 66 5.27 -3.00 -3.80
C LEU A 66 4.57 -1.95 -4.68
N TYR A 67 5.13 -1.65 -5.86
CA TYR A 67 4.51 -0.69 -6.79
C TYR A 67 3.12 -1.14 -7.22
N PHE A 68 2.97 -2.42 -7.57
CA PHE A 68 1.66 -2.99 -7.94
C PHE A 68 0.62 -2.81 -6.83
N GLU A 69 1.00 -3.06 -5.58
CA GLU A 69 0.13 -2.95 -4.42
C GLU A 69 -0.35 -1.52 -4.15
N PHE A 70 0.56 -0.55 -4.21
CA PHE A 70 0.19 0.86 -4.06
C PHE A 70 -0.70 1.34 -5.20
N ILE A 71 -0.43 0.94 -6.45
CA ILE A 71 -1.32 1.22 -7.58
C ILE A 71 -2.72 0.64 -7.34
N ALA A 72 -2.81 -0.61 -6.88
CA ALA A 72 -4.09 -1.24 -6.55
C ALA A 72 -4.86 -0.46 -5.46
N LEU A 73 -4.17 0.06 -4.45
CA LEU A 73 -4.75 0.89 -3.40
C LEU A 73 -5.27 2.23 -3.95
N ILE A 74 -4.52 2.91 -4.82
CA ILE A 74 -4.95 4.14 -5.50
C ILE A 74 -6.19 3.87 -6.36
N VAL A 75 -6.18 2.80 -7.15
CA VAL A 75 -7.33 2.40 -7.98
C VAL A 75 -8.55 2.12 -7.10
N LYS A 76 -8.37 1.44 -5.96
CA LYS A 76 -9.47 1.14 -5.04
C LYS A 76 -10.03 2.41 -4.40
N TYR A 77 -9.18 3.37 -4.03
CA TYR A 77 -9.59 4.67 -3.51
C TYR A 77 -10.54 5.40 -4.47
N PHE A 78 -10.19 5.48 -5.76
CA PHE A 78 -11.07 6.10 -6.77
C PHE A 78 -12.36 5.29 -6.99
N LYS A 79 -12.27 3.95 -7.01
CA LYS A 79 -13.46 3.07 -7.16
C LYS A 79 -14.40 3.09 -5.94
N SER A 80 -13.91 3.48 -4.77
CA SER A 80 -14.68 3.57 -3.51
C SER A 80 -15.27 4.96 -3.27
N GLY A 81 -15.33 5.83 -4.30
CA GLY A 81 -15.94 7.15 -4.19
C GLY A 81 -15.11 8.15 -3.38
N PHE A 82 -13.78 8.12 -3.56
CA PHE A 82 -12.81 9.00 -2.86
C PHE A 82 -12.71 8.77 -1.34
N HIS A 83 -13.21 7.62 -0.87
CA HIS A 83 -13.03 7.19 0.51
C HIS A 83 -11.92 6.14 0.59
N PHE A 84 -11.00 6.31 1.54
CA PHE A 84 -9.97 5.31 1.82
C PHE A 84 -10.58 4.10 2.54
N PRO A 85 -10.61 2.91 1.92
CA PRO A 85 -11.23 1.78 2.56
C PRO A 85 -10.23 1.16 3.54
N LEU A 86 -10.40 1.46 4.83
CA LEU A 86 -9.51 1.07 5.94
C LEU A 86 -9.12 -0.41 5.92
N ARG A 87 -10.05 -1.30 5.53
CA ARG A 87 -9.81 -2.73 5.41
C ARG A 87 -8.68 -3.06 4.41
N TYR A 88 -8.64 -2.38 3.28
CA TYR A 88 -7.59 -2.61 2.27
C TYR A 88 -6.24 -2.09 2.75
N PHE A 89 -6.23 -0.99 3.50
CA PHE A 89 -5.01 -0.49 4.12
C PHE A 89 -4.40 -1.52 5.08
N VAL A 90 -5.23 -2.20 5.89
CA VAL A 90 -4.77 -3.28 6.77
C VAL A 90 -4.25 -4.47 5.95
N TYR A 91 -4.92 -4.85 4.86
CA TYR A 91 -4.40 -5.92 3.98
C TYR A 91 -3.04 -5.57 3.38
N ILE A 92 -2.86 -4.34 2.89
CA ILE A 92 -1.57 -3.84 2.37
C ILE A 92 -0.50 -3.82 3.47
N GLY A 93 -0.87 -3.47 4.71
CA GLY A 93 0.06 -3.51 5.83
C GLY A 93 0.54 -4.93 6.14
N ILE A 94 -0.36 -5.91 6.12
CA ILE A 94 -0.01 -7.31 6.36
C ILE A 94 0.94 -7.82 5.28
N THR A 95 0.60 -7.63 4.00
CA THR A 95 1.44 -8.05 2.87
C THR A 95 2.80 -7.35 2.86
N ALA A 96 2.88 -6.08 3.22
CA ALA A 96 4.15 -5.35 3.36
C ALA A 96 5.06 -5.96 4.43
N ILE A 97 4.54 -6.29 5.61
CA ILE A 97 5.34 -6.92 6.67
C ILE A 97 5.76 -8.34 6.26
N VAL A 98 4.87 -9.11 5.63
CA VAL A 98 5.21 -10.45 5.12
C VAL A 98 6.35 -10.37 4.10
N ARG A 99 6.30 -9.41 3.16
CA ARG A 99 7.38 -9.20 2.19
C ARG A 99 8.68 -8.76 2.86
N LEU A 100 8.61 -7.90 3.87
CA LEU A 100 9.78 -7.46 4.63
C LEU A 100 10.49 -8.65 5.28
N ILE A 101 9.74 -9.59 5.86
CA ILE A 101 10.30 -10.83 6.41
C ILE A 101 11.01 -11.62 5.31
N ILE A 102 10.41 -11.79 4.13
CA ILE A 102 11.01 -12.60 3.02
C ILE A 102 12.33 -12.00 2.51
N VAL A 103 12.49 -10.68 2.53
CA VAL A 103 13.68 -10.02 1.98
C VAL A 103 14.77 -9.81 3.03
N ASP A 104 14.42 -9.29 4.21
CA ASP A 104 15.39 -8.88 5.22
C ASP A 104 15.40 -9.85 6.42
N HIS A 105 16.30 -10.83 6.38
CA HIS A 105 16.47 -11.82 7.45
C HIS A 105 17.74 -11.56 8.27
N LYS A 106 17.92 -10.34 8.80
CA LYS A 106 19.14 -9.97 9.55
C LYS A 106 19.24 -10.61 10.93
N THR A 107 18.16 -10.61 11.72
CA THR A 107 18.16 -11.22 13.04
C THR A 107 16.89 -12.03 13.30
N PRO A 108 16.97 -13.17 14.03
CA PRO A 108 15.79 -13.94 14.41
C PRO A 108 14.78 -13.15 15.26
N MET A 109 15.25 -12.12 15.97
CA MET A 109 14.40 -11.29 16.82
C MET A 109 13.49 -10.37 16.00
N ASP A 110 14.00 -9.78 14.91
CA ASP A 110 13.20 -8.93 14.02
C ASP A 110 12.05 -9.72 13.39
N VAL A 111 12.34 -10.95 12.95
CA VAL A 111 11.31 -11.85 12.38
C VAL A 111 10.21 -12.15 13.40
N LEU A 112 10.56 -12.35 14.67
CA LEU A 112 9.60 -12.57 15.75
C LEU A 112 8.71 -11.33 15.98
N LEU A 113 9.31 -10.14 16.01
CA LEU A 113 8.58 -8.88 16.16
C LEU A 113 7.64 -8.60 14.97
N TYR A 114 8.11 -8.82 13.73
CA TYR A 114 7.28 -8.68 12.54
C TYR A 114 6.11 -9.68 12.53
N SER A 115 6.36 -10.92 12.96
CA SER A 115 5.30 -11.93 13.11
C SER A 115 4.26 -11.52 14.15
N ALA A 116 4.69 -10.95 15.28
CA ALA A 116 3.79 -10.40 16.30
C ALA A 116 2.97 -9.21 15.77
N ALA A 117 3.58 -8.33 14.97
CA ALA A 117 2.89 -7.22 14.32
C ALA A 117 1.81 -7.71 13.33
N ILE A 118 2.10 -8.76 12.55
CA ILE A 118 1.10 -9.41 11.67
C ILE A 118 -0.06 -9.95 12.50
N LEU A 119 0.20 -10.64 13.62
CA LEU A 119 -0.85 -11.14 14.51
C LEU A 119 -1.75 -10.00 15.02
N LEU A 120 -1.17 -8.87 15.43
CA LEU A 120 -1.93 -7.69 15.84
C LEU A 120 -2.82 -7.17 14.71
N LEU A 121 -2.29 -7.00 13.49
CA LEU A 121 -3.06 -6.54 12.33
C LEU A 121 -4.21 -7.50 11.98
N VAL A 122 -3.98 -8.82 12.07
CA VAL A 122 -5.01 -9.84 11.84
C VAL A 122 -6.10 -9.75 12.92
N ILE A 123 -5.74 -9.53 14.19
CA ILE A 123 -6.70 -9.31 15.27
C ILE A 123 -7.50 -8.03 15.02
N THR A 124 -6.86 -6.92 14.63
CA THR A 124 -7.54 -5.67 14.26
C THR A 124 -8.53 -5.90 13.13
N LEU A 125 -8.12 -6.62 12.08
CA LEU A 125 -9.00 -6.95 10.96
C LEU A 125 -10.19 -7.81 11.41
N TRP A 126 -9.95 -8.80 12.27
CA TRP A 126 -11.00 -9.65 12.82
C TRP A 126 -11.98 -8.84 13.67
N LEU A 127 -11.52 -7.91 14.50
CA LEU A 127 -12.37 -7.01 15.28
C LEU A 127 -13.19 -6.07 14.39
N CYS A 128 -12.58 -5.47 13.38
CA CYS A 128 -13.28 -4.59 12.42
C CYS A 128 -14.28 -5.36 11.54
N ASN A 129 -14.04 -6.65 11.26
CA ASN A 129 -14.92 -7.47 10.43
C ASN A 129 -15.96 -8.28 11.24
N SER A 130 -15.75 -8.48 12.54
CA SER A 130 -16.70 -9.14 13.43
C SER A 130 -17.97 -8.28 13.54
N ASN A 131 -19.13 -8.93 13.47
CA ASN A 131 -20.47 -8.34 13.34
C ASN A 131 -20.91 -7.37 14.46
N ARG A 132 -20.01 -6.95 15.36
CA ARG A 132 -20.26 -5.93 16.41
C ARG A 132 -20.19 -4.49 15.91
N LEU A 133 -19.60 -4.24 14.74
CA LEU A 133 -19.55 -2.91 14.09
C LEU A 133 -20.26 -2.88 12.72
N ARG A 134 -20.96 -3.96 12.35
CA ARG A 134 -21.87 -4.00 11.19
C ARG A 134 -23.24 -3.44 11.57
N ARG A 135 -23.24 -2.22 12.13
CA ARG A 135 -24.42 -1.36 12.26
C ARG A 135 -24.20 -0.14 11.38
N GLU A 136 -24.32 -0.39 10.08
CA GLU A 136 -24.84 0.48 9.02
C GLU A 136 -24.66 -0.25 7.69
#